data_AF-A0A529NDM7-F1
#
_entry.id   AF-A0A529NDM7-F1
#
_cell.length_a   1.000
_cell.length_b   1.000
_cell.length_c   1.000
_cell.angle_alpha   90.00
_cell.angle_beta   90.00
_cell.angle_gamma   90.00
#
_symmetry.space_group_name_H-M   'P 1'
#
loop_
_entity.id
_entity.type
_entity.pdbx_description
1 polymer ?
#
loop_
_entity_poly.entity_id
_entity_poly.type
_entity_poly.pdbx_seq_one_letter_code
_entity_poly.pdbx_strand_id
1 'polypeptide(L)'
;YILRHHPSWVRLIAEARKLGGPYVFRMNLNQQSSGHTWGTHKQLMQTTSPIVDCGVHYLDVMLQITDANPVEVRGMGVRLTEEVAPSMYNYGHLQVLFEDGSVGWYEAGWGPMISE
;
A
#
# COMPACT_ATOMS: atom_id res chain seq x y z
N TYR A 1 1.45 11.73 4.75
CA TYR A 1 0.55 11.61 3.59
C TYR A 1 0.98 12.55 2.47
N ILE A 2 2.10 12.24 1.80
CA ILE A 2 2.67 13.15 0.79
C ILE A 2 1.76 13.31 -0.44
N LEU A 3 0.96 12.29 -0.75
CA LEU A 3 0.07 12.28 -1.93
C LEU A 3 -1.00 13.38 -1.90
N ARG A 4 -1.40 13.85 -0.71
CA ARG A 4 -2.34 14.98 -0.56
C ARG A 4 -1.81 16.29 -1.14
N HIS A 5 -0.50 16.42 -1.31
CA HIS A 5 0.14 17.63 -1.83
C HIS A 5 0.58 17.50 -3.29
N HIS A 6 0.50 16.30 -3.87
CA HIS A 6 0.94 16.08 -5.25
C HIS A 6 -0.18 16.43 -6.24
N PRO A 7 0.01 17.39 -7.17
CA PRO A 7 -1.07 17.91 -8.02
C PRO A 7 -1.82 16.84 -8.81
N SER A 8 -1.10 15.84 -9.34
CA SER A 8 -1.73 14.73 -10.07
C SER A 8 -2.66 13.88 -9.20
N TRP A 9 -2.32 13.68 -7.91
CA TRP A 9 -3.15 12.90 -6.98
C TRP A 9 -4.37 13.69 -6.53
N VAL A 10 -4.20 14.99 -6.26
CA VAL A 10 -5.34 15.89 -5.98
C VAL A 10 -6.33 15.87 -7.14
N ARG A 11 -5.85 15.97 -8.38
CA ARG A 11 -6.70 15.88 -9.57
C ARG A 11 -7.33 14.50 -9.72
N LEU A 12 -6.57 13.42 -9.53
CA LEU A 12 -7.09 12.05 -9.60
C LEU A 12 -8.27 11.85 -8.65
N ILE A 13 -8.14 12.29 -7.39
CA ILE A 13 -9.20 12.20 -6.39
C ILE A 13 -10.44 12.99 -6.85
N ALA A 14 -10.25 14.22 -7.32
CA ALA A 14 -11.35 15.07 -7.77
C ALA A 14 -12.08 14.49 -8.99
N GLU A 15 -11.37 13.89 -9.94
CA GLU A 15 -11.99 13.25 -11.10
C GLU A 15 -12.66 11.91 -10.74
N ALA A 16 -12.04 11.09 -9.89
CA ALA A 16 -12.62 9.81 -9.47
C ALA A 16 -13.98 10.01 -8.78
N ARG A 17 -14.10 11.03 -7.90
CA ARG A 17 -15.37 11.34 -7.21
C ARG A 17 -16.51 11.69 -8.17
N LYS A 18 -16.24 12.18 -9.38
CA LYS A 18 -17.27 12.49 -10.38
C LYS A 18 -17.86 11.25 -11.04
N LEU A 19 -17.18 10.10 -10.95
CA LEU A 19 -17.63 8.85 -11.56
C LEU A 19 -18.76 8.19 -10.76
N GLY A 20 -18.85 8.48 -9.45
CA GLY A 20 -19.80 7.84 -8.54
C GLY A 20 -19.35 6.44 -8.11
N GLY A 21 -19.61 6.10 -6.84
CA GLY A 21 -19.29 4.78 -6.27
C GLY A 21 -20.38 3.72 -6.50
N PRO A 22 -20.20 2.49 -5.97
CA PRO A 22 -19.06 2.06 -5.18
C PRO A 22 -17.78 1.95 -6.03
N TYR A 23 -16.64 2.14 -5.37
CA TYR A 23 -15.33 2.13 -6.02
C TYR A 23 -14.62 0.79 -5.80
N VAL A 24 -13.82 0.39 -6.79
CA VAL A 24 -12.90 -0.74 -6.68
C VAL A 24 -11.49 -0.20 -6.86
N PHE A 25 -10.70 -0.23 -5.79
CA PHE A 25 -9.30 0.21 -5.82
C PHE A 25 -8.36 -0.97 -5.95
N ARG A 26 -7.40 -0.87 -6.86
CA ARG A 26 -6.30 -1.81 -7.01
C ARG A 26 -5.00 -1.04 -7.13
N MET A 27 -4.13 -1.18 -6.14
CA MET A 27 -2.83 -0.51 -6.12
C MET A 27 -1.74 -1.49 -5.74
N ASN A 28 -0.57 -1.35 -6.33
CA ASN A 28 0.60 -2.11 -5.92
C ASN A 28 1.84 -1.22 -5.94
N LEU A 29 2.75 -1.46 -5.00
CA LEU A 29 4.08 -0.87 -5.00
C LEU A 29 5.11 -1.95 -4.67
N ASN A 30 5.44 -2.70 -5.71
CA ASN A 30 6.46 -3.74 -5.67
C ASN A 30 7.78 -3.10 -6.10
N GLN A 31 8.74 -3.03 -5.19
CA GLN A 31 10.04 -2.42 -5.43
C GLN A 31 11.12 -3.49 -5.38
N GLN A 32 11.50 -3.95 -6.57
CA GLN A 32 12.72 -4.73 -6.72
C GLN A 32 13.92 -3.92 -6.22
N SER A 33 14.81 -4.57 -5.49
CA SER A 33 16.02 -3.92 -4.99
C SER A 33 17.18 -4.89 -4.85
N SER A 34 18.39 -4.39 -5.04
CA SER A 34 19.63 -5.15 -4.92
C SER A 34 20.73 -4.25 -4.31
N GLY A 35 21.84 -4.86 -3.90
CA GLY A 35 23.01 -4.14 -3.39
C GLY A 35 22.67 -3.10 -2.31
N HIS A 36 23.06 -1.84 -2.55
CA HIS A 36 22.83 -0.75 -1.61
C HIS A 36 21.34 -0.48 -1.33
N THR A 37 20.49 -0.52 -2.37
CA THR A 37 19.05 -0.28 -2.23
C THR A 37 18.37 -1.36 -1.39
N TRP A 38 18.81 -2.62 -1.51
CA TRP A 38 18.34 -3.68 -0.61
C TRP A 38 18.78 -3.42 0.83
N GLY A 39 20.02 -2.93 1.02
CA GLY A 39 20.49 -2.45 2.32
C GLY A 39 19.56 -1.41 2.94
N THR A 40 19.11 -0.43 2.16
CA THR A 40 18.15 0.59 2.60
C THR A 40 16.80 -0.02 3.02
N HIS A 41 16.22 -0.90 2.20
CA HIS A 41 14.95 -1.57 2.58
C HIS A 41 15.10 -2.40 3.86
N LYS A 42 16.23 -3.08 4.07
CA LYS A 42 16.50 -3.79 5.33
C LYS A 42 16.57 -2.86 6.54
N GLN A 43 17.13 -1.66 6.38
CA GLN A 43 17.12 -0.66 7.45
C GLN A 43 15.70 -0.16 7.75
N LEU A 44 14.90 0.14 6.73
CA LEU A 44 13.49 0.53 6.90
C LEU A 44 12.67 -0.54 7.62
N MET A 45 12.90 -1.81 7.28
CA MET A 45 12.23 -2.96 7.90
C MET A 45 12.62 -3.21 9.36
N GLN A 46 13.57 -2.47 9.93
CA GLN A 46 13.77 -2.48 11.38
C GLN A 46 12.61 -1.82 12.12
N THR A 47 11.89 -0.90 11.47
CA THR A 47 10.82 -0.11 12.11
C THR A 47 9.48 -0.24 11.40
N THR A 48 9.44 -0.55 10.10
CA THR A 48 8.21 -0.47 9.31
C THR A 48 8.20 -1.49 8.16
N SER A 49 7.07 -2.16 7.98
CA SER A 49 6.87 -3.08 6.85
C SER A 49 6.56 -2.32 5.55
N PRO A 50 6.80 -2.91 4.37
CA PRO A 50 6.41 -2.30 3.09
C PRO A 50 4.92 -1.94 3.01
N ILE A 51 4.06 -2.74 3.66
CA ILE A 51 2.62 -2.48 3.69
C ILE A 51 2.28 -1.22 4.49
N VAL A 52 2.92 -1.01 5.64
CA VAL A 52 2.63 0.15 6.49
C VAL A 52 3.30 1.41 5.95
N ASP A 53 4.50 1.31 5.39
CA ASP A 53 5.25 2.47 4.89
C ASP A 53 4.49 3.21 3.78
N CYS A 54 4.18 2.50 2.69
CA CYS A 54 3.53 3.10 1.53
C CYS A 54 2.00 2.92 1.55
N GLY A 55 1.50 1.84 2.15
CA GLY A 55 0.07 1.52 2.12
C GLY A 55 -0.81 2.53 2.84
N VAL A 56 -0.30 3.20 3.87
CA VAL A 56 -1.05 4.28 4.54
C VAL A 56 -1.38 5.41 3.57
N HIS A 57 -0.51 5.71 2.60
CA HIS A 57 -0.77 6.77 1.63
C HIS A 57 -1.84 6.37 0.61
N TYR A 58 -1.86 5.11 0.17
CA TYR A 58 -2.90 4.65 -0.75
C TYR A 58 -4.24 4.47 -0.06
N LEU A 59 -4.26 3.96 1.17
CA LEU A 59 -5.49 3.89 1.97
C LEU A 59 -6.08 5.29 2.20
N ASP A 60 -5.23 6.28 2.44
CA ASP A 60 -5.65 7.68 2.55
C ASP A 60 -6.28 8.23 1.25
N VAL A 61 -5.77 7.82 0.09
CA VAL A 61 -6.40 8.16 -1.21
C VAL A 61 -7.75 7.46 -1.36
N MET A 62 -7.85 6.19 -0.99
CA MET A 62 -9.12 5.45 -1.03
C MET A 62 -10.16 6.16 -0.15
N LEU A 63 -9.81 6.52 1.09
CA LEU A 63 -10.65 7.28 2.02
C LEU A 63 -11.12 8.62 1.44
N GLN A 64 -10.23 9.36 0.77
CA GLN A 64 -10.58 10.63 0.13
C GLN A 64 -11.53 10.48 -1.06
N ILE A 65 -11.49 9.35 -1.76
CA ILE A 65 -12.37 9.09 -2.90
C ILE A 65 -13.73 8.57 -2.43
N THR A 66 -13.75 7.60 -1.51
CA THR A 66 -15.00 7.00 -1.00
C THR A 66 -15.77 7.96 -0.12
N ASP A 67 -15.08 8.77 0.69
CA ASP A 67 -15.71 9.56 1.78
C ASP A 67 -16.50 8.69 2.78
N ALA A 68 -16.11 7.42 2.90
CA ALA A 68 -16.83 6.39 3.64
C ALA A 68 -15.91 5.75 4.69
N ASN A 69 -16.49 5.30 5.80
CA ASN A 69 -15.73 4.63 6.85
C ASN A 69 -15.24 3.23 6.38
N PRO A 70 -13.98 2.87 6.65
CA PRO A 70 -13.52 1.50 6.49
C PRO A 70 -14.10 0.65 7.62
N VAL A 71 -14.73 -0.47 7.28
CA VAL A 71 -15.43 -1.34 8.25
C VAL A 71 -14.71 -2.67 8.48
N GLU A 72 -13.87 -3.10 7.55
CA GLU A 72 -13.08 -4.32 7.69
C GLU A 72 -11.73 -4.17 6.99
N VAL A 73 -10.69 -4.70 7.62
CA VAL A 73 -9.35 -4.78 7.05
C VAL A 73 -8.88 -6.22 7.11
N ARG A 74 -8.34 -6.72 6.00
CA ARG A 74 -7.70 -8.04 5.92
C ARG A 74 -6.26 -7.86 5.48
N GLY A 75 -5.38 -8.66 6.04
CA GLY A 75 -3.95 -8.59 5.72
C GLY A 75 -3.32 -9.96 5.68
N MET A 76 -2.31 -10.09 4.82
CA MET A 76 -1.39 -11.22 4.82
C MET A 76 0.01 -10.74 4.50
N GLY A 77 1.02 -11.44 5.00
CA GLY A 77 2.42 -11.11 4.75
C GLY A 77 3.28 -12.36 4.75
N VAL A 78 4.40 -12.29 4.06
CA VAL A 78 5.39 -13.37 4.00
C VAL A 78 6.81 -12.80 4.07
N ARG A 79 7.65 -13.51 4.80
CA ARG A 79 9.09 -13.31 4.85
C ARG A 79 9.74 -14.13 3.74
N LEU A 80 10.24 -13.46 2.71
CA LEU A 80 10.77 -14.10 1.50
C LEU A 80 12.27 -14.48 1.61
N THR A 81 12.95 -14.04 2.68
CA THR A 81 14.38 -14.28 2.87
C THR A 81 14.74 -14.31 4.35
N GLU A 82 15.78 -15.09 4.67
CA GLU A 82 16.33 -15.17 6.03
C GLU A 82 17.04 -13.87 6.47
N GLU A 83 17.35 -12.97 5.53
CA GLU A 83 17.94 -11.65 5.83
C GLU A 83 16.97 -10.67 6.51
N VAL A 84 15.66 -10.95 6.48
CA VAL A 84 14.62 -10.16 7.15
C VAL A 84 14.40 -10.73 8.56
N ALA A 85 14.04 -9.91 9.55
CA ALA A 85 13.80 -10.39 10.90
C ALA A 85 12.62 -11.40 10.96
N PRO A 86 12.64 -12.42 11.84
CA PRO A 86 11.56 -13.42 11.93
C PRO A 86 10.17 -12.85 12.25
N SER A 87 10.11 -11.70 12.91
CA SER A 87 8.86 -10.97 13.22
C SER A 87 8.43 -9.98 12.15
N MET A 88 9.17 -9.89 11.04
CA MET A 88 8.96 -8.94 9.95
C MET A 88 8.68 -9.66 8.63
N TYR A 89 8.03 -8.96 7.70
CA TYR A 89 7.75 -9.44 6.35
C TYR A 89 8.18 -8.38 5.34
N ASN A 90 8.65 -8.84 4.19
CA ASN A 90 9.07 -7.97 3.08
C ASN A 90 8.14 -8.08 1.87
N TYR A 91 7.01 -8.78 2.00
CA TYR A 91 5.91 -8.77 1.04
C TYR A 91 4.59 -8.95 1.78
N GLY A 92 3.54 -8.29 1.32
CA GLY A 92 2.20 -8.49 1.86
C GLY A 92 1.09 -7.88 1.02
N HIS A 93 -0.14 -8.19 1.42
CA HIS A 93 -1.38 -7.65 0.86
C HIS A 93 -2.21 -7.03 1.98
N LEU A 94 -2.93 -5.99 1.63
CA LEU A 94 -3.93 -5.29 2.44
C LEU A 94 -5.22 -5.22 1.63
N GLN A 95 -6.34 -5.61 2.24
CA GLN A 95 -7.67 -5.39 1.71
C GLN A 95 -8.47 -4.55 2.68
N VAL A 96 -9.30 -3.66 2.17
CA VAL A 96 -10.20 -2.82 2.95
C VAL A 96 -11.59 -2.85 2.34
N LEU A 97 -12.60 -3.01 3.20
CA LEU A 97 -14.02 -2.90 2.85
C LEU A 97 -14.57 -1.62 3.49
N PHE A 98 -15.38 -0.89 2.74
CA PHE A 98 -16.00 0.37 3.18
C PHE A 98 -17.51 0.22 3.37
N GLU A 99 -18.10 1.06 4.21
CA GLU A 99 -19.55 1.06 4.52
C GLU A 99 -20.44 1.35 3.31
N ASP A 100 -19.92 2.08 2.30
CA ASP A 100 -20.62 2.42 1.06
C ASP A 100 -20.60 1.27 0.03
N GLY A 101 -20.00 0.13 0.37
CA GLY A 101 -19.82 -1.02 -0.51
C GLY A 101 -18.57 -0.95 -1.39
N SER A 102 -17.77 0.12 -1.29
CA SER A 102 -16.47 0.20 -1.96
C SER A 102 -15.48 -0.81 -1.38
N VAL A 103 -14.53 -1.25 -2.21
CA VAL A 103 -13.48 -2.21 -1.81
C VAL A 103 -12.13 -1.76 -2.33
N GLY A 104 -11.08 -1.99 -1.54
CA GLY A 104 -9.70 -1.68 -1.90
C GLY A 104 -8.77 -2.85 -1.68
N TRP A 105 -7.81 -3.00 -2.59
CA TRP A 105 -6.69 -3.92 -2.50
C TRP A 105 -5.37 -3.17 -2.70
N TYR A 106 -4.41 -3.43 -1.83
CA TYR A 106 -3.06 -2.92 -1.90
C TYR A 106 -2.03 -4.03 -1.68
N GLU A 107 -1.03 -4.10 -2.54
CA GLU A 107 0.11 -5.00 -2.42
C GLU A 107 1.41 -4.21 -2.35
N ALA A 108 2.34 -4.68 -1.52
CA ALA A 108 3.67 -4.12 -1.44
C ALA A 108 4.71 -5.20 -1.21
N GLY A 109 5.87 -5.04 -1.84
CA GLY A 109 6.99 -5.96 -1.72
C GLY A 109 8.32 -5.25 -1.89
N TRP A 110 9.29 -5.60 -1.05
CA TRP A 110 10.66 -5.11 -1.11
C TRP A 110 11.64 -6.26 -1.20
N GLY A 111 12.59 -6.15 -2.11
CA GLY A 111 13.77 -7.01 -2.12
C GLY A 111 14.13 -7.55 -3.51
N PRO A 112 15.20 -8.34 -3.59
CA PRO A 112 15.67 -8.90 -4.85
C PRO A 112 14.74 -9.96 -5.43
N MET A 113 13.76 -10.42 -4.64
CA MET A 113 12.81 -11.49 -4.97
C MET A 113 11.60 -10.96 -5.75
N ILE A 114 11.42 -9.64 -5.74
CA ILE A 114 10.29 -8.96 -6.37
C ILE A 114 10.57 -8.86 -7.87
N SER A 115 9.60 -9.24 -8.70
CA SER A 115 9.69 -9.10 -10.15
C SER A 115 9.60 -7.64 -10.58
N GLU A 116 10.23 -7.30 -11.69
CA GLU A 116 9.91 -6.06 -12.44
C GLU A 116 8.50 -6.11 -13.03
#